data_AF-H3ANE6-F1
#
_entry.id   AF-H3ANE6-F1
#
_cell.length_a   1.000
_cell.length_b   1.000
_cell.length_c   1.000
_cell.angle_alpha   90.00
_cell.angle_beta   90.00
_cell.angle_gamma   90.00
#
_symmetry.space_group_name_H-M   'P 1'
#
loop_
_entity.id
_entity.type
_entity.pdbx_description
1 polymer ?
#
loop_
_entity_poly.entity_id
_entity_poly.type
_entity_poly.pdbx_seq_one_letter_code
_entity_poly.pdbx_strand_id
1 'polypeptide(L)'
;SLDALLHYFDTCKSEKGMKVSCTHFQCSAGAFSYLRDNFIHSYSVDMSHHILNLDINLMLGQAQECLLEKSMLDNRKSFLVARISAQVVDYYKEACRALENSETASLSGKNMKDWKKLVQMKIYYFAAIAHVRKVGEGGGRVL
;
A
#
# COMPACT_ATOMS: atom_id res chain seq x y z
N SER A 1 -1.20 -2.67 -20.28
CA SER A 1 -2.49 -2.94 -19.60
C SER A 1 -2.25 -3.06 -18.11
N LEU A 2 -3.29 -3.13 -17.28
CA LEU A 2 -3.18 -3.38 -15.82
C LEU A 2 -2.27 -4.58 -15.47
N ASP A 3 -2.11 -5.54 -16.39
CA ASP A 3 -1.16 -6.66 -16.28
C ASP A 3 0.30 -6.19 -16.22
N ALA A 4 0.65 -5.08 -16.87
CA ALA A 4 1.97 -4.47 -16.74
C ALA A 4 2.16 -3.85 -15.35
N LEU A 5 1.10 -3.35 -14.72
CA LEU A 5 1.12 -2.85 -13.34
C LEU A 5 1.22 -4.01 -12.33
N LEU A 6 0.51 -5.12 -12.60
CA LEU A 6 0.57 -6.38 -11.84
C LEU A 6 1.91 -7.10 -11.99
N HIS A 7 2.47 -7.12 -13.19
CA HIS A 7 3.82 -7.62 -13.47
C HIS A 7 4.90 -6.70 -12.89
N TYR A 8 4.68 -5.38 -12.88
CA TYR A 8 5.51 -4.43 -12.13
C TYR A 8 5.45 -4.68 -10.62
N PHE A 9 4.29 -5.05 -10.06
CA PHE A 9 4.14 -5.46 -8.66
C PHE A 9 4.94 -6.73 -8.31
N ASP A 10 5.17 -7.63 -9.27
CA ASP A 10 5.90 -8.89 -9.04
C ASP A 10 7.42 -8.75 -9.21
N THR A 11 7.89 -7.81 -10.05
CA THR A 11 9.33 -7.69 -10.40
C THR A 11 10.16 -7.01 -9.29
N CYS A 12 9.54 -6.44 -8.26
CA CYS A 12 10.23 -5.60 -7.27
C CYS A 12 11.00 -6.36 -6.15
N LYS A 13 11.08 -7.70 -6.19
CA LYS A 13 11.64 -8.53 -5.11
C LYS A 13 13.17 -8.75 -5.10
N SER A 14 13.94 -7.89 -5.78
CA SER A 14 15.41 -7.88 -5.65
C SER A 14 15.84 -6.88 -4.58
N GLU A 15 16.86 -7.18 -3.77
CA GLU A 15 17.34 -6.31 -2.67
C GLU A 15 17.74 -4.89 -3.15
N LYS A 16 18.30 -4.79 -4.37
CA LYS A 16 18.55 -3.50 -5.05
C LYS A 16 17.27 -2.86 -5.60
N GLY A 17 16.28 -3.69 -5.97
CA GLY A 17 14.96 -3.27 -6.44
C GLY A 17 14.12 -2.61 -5.35
N MET A 18 14.12 -3.12 -4.12
CA MET A 18 13.22 -2.66 -3.06
C MET A 18 13.35 -1.16 -2.72
N LYS A 19 14.58 -0.62 -2.67
CA LYS A 19 14.77 0.83 -2.46
C LYS A 19 14.26 1.65 -3.64
N VAL A 20 14.57 1.20 -4.85
CA VAL A 20 14.18 1.88 -6.10
C VAL A 20 12.65 1.86 -6.24
N SER A 21 12.01 0.73 -5.99
CA SER A 21 10.55 0.57 -5.97
C SER A 21 9.91 1.46 -4.91
N CYS A 22 10.45 1.50 -3.69
CA CYS A 22 9.96 2.39 -2.64
C CYS A 22 9.99 3.86 -3.08
N THR A 23 11.09 4.31 -3.70
CA THR A 23 11.19 5.68 -4.24
C THR A 23 10.19 5.92 -5.36
N HIS A 24 10.04 4.99 -6.31
CA HIS A 24 9.06 5.14 -7.39
C HIS A 24 7.64 5.29 -6.86
N PHE A 25 7.23 4.45 -5.91
CA PHE A 25 5.93 4.56 -5.29
C PHE A 25 5.73 5.89 -4.55
N GLN A 26 6.74 6.37 -3.81
CA GLN A 26 6.68 7.69 -3.16
C GLN A 26 6.58 8.83 -4.18
N CYS A 27 7.34 8.78 -5.28
CA CYS A 27 7.27 9.76 -6.36
C CYS A 27 5.89 9.75 -7.03
N SER A 28 5.33 8.58 -7.31
CA SER A 28 3.97 8.45 -7.85
C SER A 28 2.92 9.01 -6.91
N ALA A 29 3.01 8.70 -5.60
CA ALA A 29 2.12 9.29 -4.59
C ALA A 29 2.22 10.83 -4.57
N GLY A 30 3.43 11.37 -4.67
CA GLY A 30 3.66 12.82 -4.76
C GLY A 30 3.06 13.44 -6.01
N ALA A 31 3.22 12.80 -7.17
CA ALA A 31 2.64 13.26 -8.42
C ALA A 31 1.10 13.28 -8.36
N PHE A 32 0.47 12.20 -7.86
CA PHE A 32 -0.98 12.16 -7.69
C PHE A 32 -1.49 13.17 -6.65
N SER A 33 -0.73 13.41 -5.57
CA SER A 33 -1.07 14.45 -4.58
C SER A 33 -1.01 15.84 -5.22
N TYR A 34 0.03 16.12 -6.02
CA TYR A 34 0.13 17.37 -6.75
C TYR A 34 -1.03 17.55 -7.73
N LEU A 35 -1.39 16.50 -8.48
CA LEU A 35 -2.54 16.53 -9.38
C LEU A 35 -3.84 16.85 -8.63
N ARG A 36 -4.07 16.15 -7.51
CA ARG A 36 -5.24 16.35 -6.65
C ARG A 36 -5.33 17.79 -6.13
N ASP A 37 -4.20 18.36 -5.70
CA ASP A 37 -4.21 19.66 -5.01
C ASP A 37 -4.23 20.86 -5.97
N ASN A 38 -3.75 20.68 -7.21
CA ASN A 38 -3.59 21.78 -8.17
C ASN A 38 -4.61 21.76 -9.33
N PHE A 39 -5.32 20.66 -9.56
CA PHE A 39 -6.31 20.54 -10.63
C PHE A 39 -7.72 20.34 -10.05
N ILE A 40 -8.41 21.47 -9.86
CA ILE A 40 -9.76 21.53 -9.27
C ILE A 40 -10.83 20.99 -10.24
N HIS A 41 -10.57 21.08 -11.55
CA HIS A 41 -11.45 20.52 -12.57
C HIS A 41 -10.94 19.15 -12.98
N SER A 42 -11.69 18.12 -12.61
CA SER A 42 -11.46 16.76 -13.09
C SER A 42 -11.70 16.72 -14.61
N TYR A 43 -10.62 16.58 -15.40
CA TYR A 43 -10.71 16.50 -16.86
C TYR A 43 -11.40 15.21 -17.34
N SER A 44 -11.46 14.20 -16.48
CA SER A 44 -11.99 12.87 -16.75
C SER A 44 -12.28 12.14 -15.43
N VAL A 45 -13.24 11.21 -15.42
CA VAL A 45 -13.75 10.56 -14.20
C VAL A 45 -12.66 9.78 -13.42
N ASP A 46 -11.64 9.29 -14.13
CA ASP A 46 -10.42 8.65 -13.60
C ASP A 46 -9.43 9.63 -12.95
N MET A 47 -9.65 10.94 -13.07
CA MET A 47 -8.86 12.00 -12.42
C MET A 47 -9.70 12.75 -11.37
N SER A 48 -10.72 12.11 -10.81
CA SER A 48 -11.46 12.67 -9.69
C SER A 48 -10.60 12.66 -8.43
N HIS A 49 -10.82 13.61 -7.50
CA HIS A 49 -10.11 13.63 -6.21
C HIS A 49 -10.23 12.30 -5.46
N HIS A 50 -11.34 11.60 -5.64
CA HIS A 50 -11.59 10.31 -5.02
C HIS A 50 -10.70 9.20 -5.59
N ILE A 51 -10.56 9.12 -6.91
CA ILE A 51 -9.62 8.19 -7.57
C ILE A 51 -8.17 8.54 -7.25
N LEU A 52 -7.83 9.83 -7.27
CA LEU A 52 -6.47 10.26 -6.91
C LEU A 52 -6.13 9.93 -5.46
N ASN A 53 -7.08 10.06 -4.52
CA ASN A 53 -6.87 9.63 -3.13
C ASN A 53 -6.71 8.10 -3.01
N LEU A 54 -7.44 7.32 -3.82
CA LEU A 54 -7.23 5.88 -3.91
C LEU A 54 -5.79 5.57 -4.36
N ASP A 55 -5.34 6.18 -5.46
CA ASP A 55 -4.02 5.95 -6.03
C ASP A 55 -2.90 6.38 -5.07
N ILE A 56 -3.05 7.54 -4.40
CA ILE A 56 -2.10 8.03 -3.39
C ILE A 56 -1.94 7.00 -2.26
N ASN A 57 -3.05 6.57 -1.66
CA ASN A 57 -3.01 5.62 -0.54
C ASN A 57 -2.43 4.27 -0.97
N LEU A 58 -2.74 3.82 -2.19
CA LEU A 58 -2.17 2.62 -2.74
C LEU A 58 -0.65 2.72 -2.87
N MET A 59 -0.16 3.78 -3.53
CA MET A 59 1.28 3.98 -3.74
C MET A 59 2.02 4.08 -2.39
N LEU A 60 1.47 4.81 -1.41
CA LEU A 60 2.05 4.90 -0.07
C LEU A 60 2.06 3.55 0.66
N GLY A 61 0.98 2.76 0.55
CA GLY A 61 0.93 1.41 1.09
C GLY A 61 2.02 0.51 0.52
N GLN A 62 2.27 0.59 -0.78
CA GLN A 62 3.31 -0.19 -1.47
C GLN A 62 4.72 0.27 -1.13
N ALA A 63 4.95 1.58 -1.03
CA ALA A 63 6.22 2.11 -0.54
C ALA A 63 6.53 1.57 0.86
N GLN A 64 5.50 1.47 1.71
CA GLN A 64 5.63 0.97 3.07
C GLN A 64 5.83 -0.56 3.12
N GLU A 65 5.27 -1.32 2.19
CA GLU A 65 5.58 -2.75 2.02
C GLU A 65 7.07 -2.95 1.70
N CYS A 66 7.61 -2.21 0.74
CA CYS A 66 9.03 -2.28 0.40
C CYS A 66 9.91 -1.96 1.61
N LEU A 67 9.51 -0.96 2.41
CA LEU A 67 10.21 -0.59 3.63
C LEU A 67 10.10 -1.69 4.70
N LEU A 68 8.95 -2.34 4.83
CA LEU A 68 8.71 -3.44 5.76
C LEU A 68 9.59 -4.64 5.44
N GLU A 69 9.52 -5.11 4.20
CA GLU A 69 10.32 -6.23 3.72
C GLU A 69 11.81 -5.94 3.94
N LYS A 70 12.26 -4.71 3.60
CA LYS A 70 13.64 -4.30 3.85
C LYS A 70 13.97 -4.30 5.35
N SER A 71 13.09 -3.81 6.20
CA SER A 71 13.30 -3.77 7.65
C SER A 71 13.39 -5.17 8.26
N MET A 72 12.64 -6.12 7.70
CA MET A 72 12.72 -7.54 8.08
C MET A 72 14.05 -8.16 7.63
N LEU A 73 14.51 -7.89 6.40
CA LEU A 73 15.80 -8.36 5.89
C LEU A 73 16.98 -7.77 6.67
N ASP A 74 16.94 -6.47 6.97
CA ASP A 74 17.93 -5.75 7.78
C ASP A 74 17.92 -6.17 9.27
N ASN A 75 17.08 -7.14 9.68
CA ASN A 75 16.88 -7.56 11.08
C ASN A 75 16.65 -6.40 12.05
N ARG A 76 15.83 -5.42 11.65
CA ARG A 76 15.49 -4.27 12.50
C ARG A 76 14.69 -4.71 13.73
N LYS A 77 14.69 -3.85 14.77
CA LYS A 77 13.95 -4.07 16.02
C LYS A 77 12.50 -4.44 15.75
N SER A 78 11.98 -5.40 16.51
CA SER A 78 10.63 -5.95 16.32
C SER A 78 9.55 -4.88 16.40
N PHE A 79 9.66 -3.95 17.35
CA PHE A 79 8.78 -2.78 17.45
C PHE A 79 8.73 -1.92 16.17
N LEU A 80 9.88 -1.69 15.54
CA LEU A 80 9.94 -0.89 14.31
C LEU A 80 9.24 -1.63 13.16
N VAL A 81 9.51 -2.93 12.99
CA VAL A 81 8.86 -3.78 11.99
C VAL A 81 7.34 -3.79 12.23
N ALA A 82 6.89 -3.92 13.47
CA ALA A 82 5.47 -3.90 13.83
C ALA A 82 4.79 -2.57 13.47
N ARG A 83 5.45 -1.44 13.73
CA ARG A 83 4.93 -0.10 13.38
C ARG A 83 4.84 0.10 11.88
N ILE A 84 5.87 -0.29 11.13
CA ILE A 84 5.86 -0.19 9.67
C ILE A 84 4.73 -1.03 9.11
N SER A 85 4.57 -2.27 9.59
CA SER A 85 3.48 -3.17 9.17
C SER A 85 2.09 -2.62 9.50
N ALA A 86 1.90 -2.01 10.67
CA ALA A 86 0.64 -1.34 11.01
C ALA A 86 0.35 -0.17 10.06
N GLN A 87 1.36 0.60 9.66
CA GLN A 87 1.19 1.69 8.70
C GLN A 87 0.80 1.18 7.30
N VAL A 88 1.33 0.03 6.85
CA VAL A 88 0.88 -0.62 5.60
C VAL A 88 -0.63 -0.90 5.66
N VAL A 89 -1.09 -1.46 6.79
CA VAL A 89 -2.51 -1.76 7.02
C VAL A 89 -3.38 -0.51 6.92
N ASP A 90 -2.94 0.59 7.52
CA ASP A 90 -3.73 1.83 7.54
C ASP A 90 -3.89 2.42 6.13
N TYR A 91 -2.83 2.45 5.33
CA TYR A 91 -2.92 2.89 3.93
C TYR A 91 -3.85 2.01 3.09
N TYR A 92 -3.78 0.69 3.25
CA TYR A 92 -4.66 -0.21 2.52
C TYR A 92 -6.11 -0.18 2.97
N LYS A 93 -6.38 0.06 4.26
CA LYS A 93 -7.75 0.30 4.73
C LYS A 93 -8.33 1.55 4.09
N GLU A 94 -7.55 2.61 3.97
CA GLU A 94 -8.00 3.85 3.33
C GLU A 94 -8.23 3.65 1.82
N ALA A 95 -7.34 2.92 1.14
CA ALA A 95 -7.56 2.51 -0.24
C ALA A 95 -8.84 1.64 -0.41
N CYS A 96 -9.09 0.69 0.49
CA CYS A 96 -10.33 -0.11 0.46
C CYS A 96 -11.59 0.74 0.68
N ARG A 97 -11.56 1.70 1.60
CA ARG A 97 -12.67 2.65 1.80
C ARG A 97 -12.93 3.46 0.55
N ALA A 98 -11.87 3.91 -0.11
CA ALA A 98 -12.00 4.62 -1.37
C ALA A 98 -12.65 3.73 -2.44
N LEU A 99 -12.24 2.45 -2.58
CA LEU A 99 -12.88 1.50 -3.51
C LEU A 99 -14.38 1.23 -3.25
N GLU A 100 -14.84 1.42 -2.01
CA GLU A 100 -16.22 1.16 -1.61
C GLU A 100 -17.19 2.30 -1.91
N ASN A 101 -16.67 3.48 -2.25
CA ASN A 101 -17.50 4.61 -2.66
C ASN A 101 -18.20 4.29 -4.00
N SER A 102 -19.46 4.73 -4.12
CA SER A 102 -20.30 4.53 -5.30
C SER A 102 -19.70 5.08 -6.61
N GLU A 103 -18.93 6.18 -6.54
CA GLU A 103 -18.30 6.79 -7.73
C GLU A 103 -17.25 5.85 -8.34
N THR A 104 -16.37 5.31 -7.49
CA THR A 104 -15.39 4.26 -7.85
C THR A 104 -16.03 2.92 -8.18
N ALA A 105 -17.11 2.55 -7.47
CA ALA A 105 -17.82 1.30 -7.70
C ALA A 105 -18.45 1.26 -9.10
N SER A 106 -18.90 2.40 -9.63
CA SER A 106 -19.45 2.51 -10.98
C SER A 106 -18.41 2.29 -12.10
N LEU A 107 -17.13 2.60 -11.82
CA LEU A 107 -15.99 2.35 -12.69
C LEU A 107 -15.42 0.93 -12.53
N SER A 108 -15.96 0.14 -11.59
CA SER A 108 -15.39 -1.14 -11.17
C SER A 108 -15.73 -2.27 -12.14
N GLY A 109 -14.89 -2.46 -13.16
CA GLY A 109 -14.84 -3.69 -13.95
C GLY A 109 -14.36 -4.90 -13.15
N LYS A 110 -14.33 -6.09 -13.79
CA LYS A 110 -13.86 -7.36 -13.17
C LYS A 110 -12.51 -7.22 -12.45
N ASN A 111 -11.58 -6.49 -13.06
CA ASN A 111 -10.23 -6.28 -12.54
C ASN A 111 -10.22 -5.54 -11.18
N MET A 112 -11.15 -4.61 -10.97
CA MET A 112 -11.24 -3.84 -9.71
C MET A 112 -11.71 -4.72 -8.55
N LYS A 113 -12.59 -5.71 -8.81
CA LYS A 113 -13.04 -6.67 -7.79
C LYS A 113 -11.91 -7.57 -7.32
N ASP A 114 -11.09 -8.07 -8.24
CA ASP A 114 -9.94 -8.91 -7.90
C ASP A 114 -8.87 -8.11 -7.17
N TRP A 115 -8.69 -6.85 -7.55
CA TRP A 115 -7.80 -5.93 -6.89
C TRP A 115 -8.24 -5.62 -5.45
N LYS A 116 -9.53 -5.34 -5.23
CA LYS A 116 -10.09 -5.18 -3.88
C LYS A 116 -9.82 -6.41 -3.01
N LYS A 117 -10.03 -7.63 -3.53
CA LYS A 117 -9.74 -8.87 -2.79
C LYS A 117 -8.26 -8.98 -2.41
N LEU A 118 -7.36 -8.63 -3.31
CA LEU A 118 -5.92 -8.65 -3.05
C LEU A 118 -5.54 -7.67 -1.93
N VAL A 119 -6.03 -6.43 -1.99
CA VAL A 119 -5.77 -5.42 -0.95
C VAL A 119 -6.36 -5.85 0.40
N GLN A 120 -7.58 -6.41 0.39
CA GLN A 120 -8.22 -6.93 1.62
C GLN A 120 -7.39 -8.07 2.25
N MET A 121 -6.89 -9.00 1.43
CA MET A 121 -6.01 -10.07 1.92
C MET A 121 -4.73 -9.50 2.53
N LYS A 122 -4.10 -8.52 1.85
CA LYS A 122 -2.90 -7.84 2.35
C LYS A 122 -3.14 -7.16 3.71
N ILE A 123 -4.29 -6.52 3.92
CA ILE A 123 -4.67 -5.93 5.22
C ILE A 123 -4.58 -6.98 6.35
N TYR A 124 -5.17 -8.15 6.16
CA TYR A 124 -5.12 -9.21 7.19
C TYR A 124 -3.71 -9.76 7.39
N TYR A 125 -2.96 -9.94 6.30
CA TYR A 125 -1.59 -10.42 6.33
C TYR A 125 -0.66 -9.47 7.12
N PHE A 126 -0.66 -8.17 6.80
CA PHE A 126 0.20 -7.19 7.48
C PHE A 126 -0.29 -6.90 8.91
N ALA A 127 -1.59 -7.04 9.18
CA ALA A 127 -2.08 -7.00 10.56
C ALA A 127 -1.48 -8.15 11.38
N ALA A 128 -1.48 -9.37 10.83
CA ALA A 128 -0.87 -10.53 11.48
C ALA A 128 0.63 -10.33 11.75
N ILE A 129 1.39 -9.81 10.78
CA ILE A 129 2.81 -9.47 10.98
C ILE A 129 2.97 -8.45 12.11
N ALA A 130 2.17 -7.38 12.11
CA ALA A 130 2.23 -6.36 13.15
C ALA A 130 1.95 -6.94 14.54
N HIS A 131 0.98 -7.85 14.67
CA HIS A 131 0.66 -8.52 15.92
C HIS A 131 1.77 -9.46 16.38
N VAL A 132 2.28 -10.34 15.51
CA VAL A 132 3.37 -11.29 15.83
C VAL A 132 4.62 -10.55 16.32
N ARG A 133 4.99 -9.46 15.63
CA ARG A 133 6.17 -8.66 15.98
C ARG A 133 6.01 -7.86 17.28
N LYS A 134 4.79 -7.47 17.66
CA LYS A 134 4.50 -6.90 19.00
C LYS A 134 4.63 -7.95 20.10
N VAL A 135 4.13 -9.17 19.87
CA VAL A 135 4.14 -10.26 20.86
C VAL A 135 5.56 -10.80 21.11
N GLY A 136 6.41 -10.84 20.08
CA GLY A 136 7.81 -11.27 20.21
C GLY A 136 8.66 -10.44 21.17
N GLU A 137 8.26 -9.23 21.53
CA GLU A 137 8.93 -8.41 22.56
C GLU A 137 8.46 -8.73 24.00
N GLY A 138 7.36 -9.45 24.16
CA GLY A 138 6.82 -9.89 25.46
C GLY A 138 7.29 -11.28 25.92
N GLY A 139 7.85 -12.10 25.03
CA GLY A 139 8.25 -13.49 25.30
C GLY A 139 9.65 -13.68 25.89
N GLY A 140 10.40 -12.59 26.15
CA GLY A 140 11.76 -12.63 26.71
C GLY A 140 11.85 -12.49 28.24
N ARG A 141 10.73 -12.55 28.95
CA ARG A 141 10.69 -12.60 30.42
C ARG A 141 9.60 -13.58 30.85
N VAL A 142 9.94 -14.86 30.88
CA VAL A 142 9.57 -15.90 31.86
C VAL A 142 10.08 -17.21 31.25
N LEU A 143 11.31 -17.59 31.62
CA LEU A 143 11.76 -18.91 32.08
C LEU A 143 13.23 -18.75 32.50
#